data_AF-A0A318WB34-F1
#
_entry.id   AF-A0A318WB34-F1
#
_cell.length_a   1.000
_cell.length_b   1.000
_cell.length_c   1.000
_cell.angle_alpha   90.00
_cell.angle_beta   90.00
_cell.angle_gamma   90.00
#
_symmetry.space_group_name_H-M   'P 1'
#
loop_
_entity.id
_entity.type
_entity.pdbx_description
1 polymer ?
#
loop_
_entity_poly.entity_id
_entity_poly.type
_entity_poly.pdbx_seq_one_letter_code
_entity_poly.pdbx_strand_id
1 'polypeptide(L)'
;MTARPAAAVALAYPVSVIAGQWVELQPLPLVLLTLLVFLAVATSLRPRARMLLGTGLLAALALFGLTPAGEWLIHAVPVLVPGLIAALFARSLRSGSTPLITRYALEMGASDSPAVHRYTRIITAIWASTCALLALVSAGLSLFAPTTVWAVVANGLNYLLLGVLFMLEYPLRARFLPDEPREGFVAYLMQLARADHRRLLRQP
;
A
#
# COMPACT_ATOMS: atom_id res chain seq x y z
N MET A 1 -14.77 -3.58 -11.95
CA MET A 1 -15.50 -2.36 -11.50
C MET A 1 -15.36 -2.04 -10.00
N THR A 2 -14.56 -2.76 -9.20
CA THR A 2 -14.47 -2.60 -7.73
C THR A 2 -13.28 -1.79 -7.21
N ALA A 3 -12.39 -1.31 -8.08
CA ALA A 3 -11.20 -0.56 -7.65
C ALA A 3 -11.55 0.79 -6.99
N ARG A 4 -12.60 1.46 -7.48
CA ARG A 4 -13.07 2.75 -6.95
C ARG A 4 -13.52 2.70 -5.48
N PRO A 5 -14.42 1.78 -5.05
CA PRO A 5 -14.81 1.72 -3.65
C PRO A 5 -13.67 1.28 -2.74
N ALA A 6 -12.80 0.36 -3.17
CA ALA A 6 -11.64 -0.06 -2.36
C ALA A 6 -10.66 1.11 -2.13
N ALA A 7 -10.37 1.91 -3.18
CA ALA A 7 -9.53 3.09 -3.06
C ALA A 7 -10.13 4.15 -2.12
N ALA A 8 -11.44 4.40 -2.23
CA ALA A 8 -12.13 5.33 -1.35
C ALA A 8 -12.05 4.89 0.13
N VAL A 9 -12.28 3.61 0.41
CA VAL A 9 -12.17 3.06 1.77
C VAL A 9 -10.72 3.12 2.28
N ALA A 10 -9.72 2.81 1.44
CA ALA A 10 -8.31 2.89 1.81
C ALA A 10 -7.87 4.32 2.19
N LEU A 11 -8.39 5.34 1.49
CA LEU A 11 -8.14 6.75 1.79
C LEU A 11 -8.90 7.23 3.03
N ALA A 12 -10.10 6.70 3.28
CA ALA A 12 -10.89 7.03 4.46
C ALA A 12 -10.34 6.41 5.75
N TYR A 13 -9.65 5.27 5.65
CA TYR A 13 -9.09 4.54 6.79
C TYR A 13 -8.19 5.40 7.71
N PRO A 14 -7.11 6.07 7.24
CA PRO A 14 -6.26 6.86 8.12
C PRO A 14 -7.02 8.02 8.79
N VAL A 15 -7.94 8.66 8.07
CA VAL A 15 -8.81 9.71 8.62
C VAL A 15 -9.67 9.15 9.75
N SER A 16 -10.22 7.95 9.59
CA SER A 16 -11.01 7.30 10.63
C SER A 16 -10.20 6.92 11.87
N VAL A 17 -8.95 6.48 11.71
CA VAL A 17 -8.07 6.14 12.83
C VAL A 17 -7.75 7.39 13.63
N ILE A 18 -7.40 8.48 12.96
CA ILE A 18 -7.14 9.77 13.61
C ILE A 18 -8.40 10.29 14.28
N ALA A 19 -9.52 10.40 13.55
CA ALA A 19 -10.78 10.91 14.10
C ALA A 19 -11.33 10.05 15.25
N GLY A 20 -11.14 8.73 15.20
CA GLY A 20 -11.55 7.80 16.26
C GLY A 20 -10.87 8.06 17.60
N GLN A 21 -9.67 8.67 17.61
CA GLN A 21 -8.99 9.09 18.84
C GLN A 21 -9.59 10.36 19.45
N TRP A 22 -10.23 11.23 18.66
CA TRP A 22 -10.76 12.51 19.11
C TRP A 22 -12.27 12.51 19.34
N VAL A 23 -13.01 11.63 18.65
CA VAL A 23 -14.48 11.63 18.59
C VAL A 23 -15.09 10.36 19.24
N GLU A 24 -14.29 9.54 19.94
CA GLU A 24 -14.72 8.29 20.61
C GLU A 24 -15.40 7.26 19.68
N LEU A 25 -15.23 7.39 18.36
CA LEU A 25 -15.75 6.44 17.35
C LEU A 25 -14.84 5.21 17.20
N GLN A 26 -14.58 4.52 18.32
CA GLN A 26 -13.63 3.42 18.41
C GLN A 26 -13.81 2.27 17.39
N PRO A 27 -15.03 1.83 17.00
CA PRO A 27 -15.15 0.70 16.07
C PRO A 27 -14.97 1.10 14.59
N LEU A 28 -15.05 2.39 14.26
CA LEU A 28 -15.08 2.85 12.86
C LEU A 28 -13.85 2.42 12.04
N PRO A 29 -12.60 2.52 12.56
CA PRO A 29 -11.43 2.04 11.83
C PRO A 29 -11.48 0.53 11.55
N LEU A 30 -11.97 -0.26 12.50
CA LEU A 30 -12.07 -1.71 12.34
C LEU A 30 -13.12 -2.10 11.29
N VAL A 31 -14.25 -1.38 11.27
CA VAL A 31 -15.29 -1.53 10.24
C VAL A 31 -14.72 -1.22 8.86
N LEU A 32 -13.99 -0.11 8.71
CA LEU A 32 -13.40 0.28 7.44
C LEU A 32 -12.29 -0.68 6.99
N LEU A 33 -11.47 -1.18 7.91
CA LEU A 33 -10.49 -2.22 7.62
C LEU A 33 -11.16 -3.50 7.12
N THR A 34 -12.21 -3.95 7.81
CA THR A 34 -12.98 -5.15 7.45
C THR A 34 -13.59 -5.01 6.06
N LEU A 35 -14.19 -3.85 5.78
CA LEU A 35 -14.75 -3.54 4.46
C LEU A 35 -13.66 -3.50 3.38
N LEU A 36 -12.50 -2.91 3.67
CA LEU A 36 -11.38 -2.85 2.74
C LEU A 36 -10.89 -4.24 2.35
N VAL A 37 -10.68 -5.13 3.34
CA VAL A 37 -10.27 -6.53 3.12
C VAL A 37 -11.31 -7.27 2.29
N PHE A 38 -12.59 -7.11 2.61
CA PHE A 38 -13.66 -7.72 1.83
C PHE A 38 -13.63 -7.26 0.37
N LEU A 39 -13.58 -5.94 0.11
CA LEU A 39 -13.57 -5.39 -1.24
C LEU A 39 -12.33 -5.80 -2.05
N ALA A 40 -11.17 -5.90 -1.39
CA ALA A 40 -9.91 -6.30 -2.03
C ALA A 40 -9.92 -7.77 -2.49
N VAL A 41 -10.56 -8.66 -1.74
CA VAL A 41 -10.49 -10.12 -1.97
C VAL A 41 -11.74 -10.67 -2.67
N ALA A 42 -12.93 -10.17 -2.34
CA ALA A 42 -14.23 -10.74 -2.72
C ALA A 42 -14.42 -10.94 -4.22
N THR A 43 -13.84 -10.07 -5.05
CA THR A 43 -13.96 -10.13 -6.51
C THR A 43 -13.25 -11.33 -7.14
N SER A 44 -12.28 -11.90 -6.44
CA SER A 44 -11.48 -13.04 -6.91
C SER A 44 -12.05 -14.38 -6.45
N LEU A 45 -13.07 -14.35 -5.59
CA LEU A 45 -13.65 -15.52 -4.97
C LEU A 45 -14.95 -15.95 -5.65
N ARG A 46 -15.22 -17.25 -5.60
CA ARG A 46 -16.52 -17.82 -5.96
C ARG A 46 -17.61 -17.29 -5.02
N PRO A 47 -18.90 -17.23 -5.43
CA PRO A 47 -19.98 -16.64 -4.63
C PRO A 47 -20.09 -17.21 -3.21
N ARG A 48 -19.97 -18.54 -3.04
CA ARG A 48 -19.98 -19.19 -1.73
C ARG A 48 -18.81 -18.74 -0.85
N ALA A 49 -17.59 -18.72 -1.40
CA ALA A 49 -16.40 -18.27 -0.68
C ALA A 49 -16.47 -16.78 -0.31
N ARG A 50 -17.09 -15.96 -1.17
CA ARG A 50 -17.35 -14.54 -0.87
C ARG A 50 -18.33 -14.39 0.29
N MET A 51 -19.41 -15.16 0.31
CA MET A 51 -20.39 -15.12 1.40
C MET A 51 -19.75 -15.57 2.73
N LEU A 52 -18.97 -16.66 2.71
CA LEU A 52 -18.23 -17.14 3.88
C LEU A 52 -17.20 -16.11 4.37
N LEU A 53 -16.49 -15.43 3.47
CA LEU A 53 -15.58 -14.35 3.83
C LEU A 53 -16.35 -13.21 4.51
N GLY A 54 -17.47 -12.76 3.92
CA GLY A 54 -18.28 -11.68 4.47
C GLY A 54 -18.84 -12.01 5.86
N THR A 55 -19.44 -13.19 6.03
CA THR A 55 -19.98 -13.61 7.33
C THR A 55 -18.88 -13.83 8.36
N GLY A 56 -17.75 -14.42 7.97
CA GLY A 56 -16.60 -14.61 8.86
C GLY A 56 -15.99 -13.29 9.33
N LEU A 57 -15.86 -12.31 8.43
CA LEU A 57 -15.37 -10.98 8.75
C LEU A 57 -16.31 -10.22 9.70
N LEU A 58 -17.63 -10.29 9.47
CA LEU A 58 -18.62 -9.68 10.36
C LEU A 58 -18.64 -10.35 11.74
N ALA A 59 -18.54 -11.69 11.79
CA ALA A 59 -18.45 -12.42 13.05
C ALA A 59 -17.17 -12.06 13.82
N ALA A 60 -16.03 -11.96 13.14
CA ALA A 60 -14.78 -11.55 13.77
C ALA A 60 -14.87 -10.11 14.32
N LEU A 61 -15.48 -9.19 13.58
CA LEU A 61 -15.73 -7.83 14.04
C LEU A 61 -16.62 -7.80 15.29
N ALA A 62 -17.71 -8.57 15.30
CA ALA A 62 -18.63 -8.65 16.44
C ALA A 62 -17.98 -9.28 17.69
N LEU A 63 -17.14 -10.30 17.51
CA LEU A 63 -16.50 -11.03 18.61
C LEU A 63 -15.27 -10.32 19.18
N PHE A 64 -14.47 -9.69 18.32
CA PHE A 64 -13.16 -9.15 18.71
C PHE A 64 -13.07 -7.63 18.64
N GLY A 65 -14.01 -6.95 17.99
CA GLY A 65 -13.85 -5.54 17.65
C GLY A 65 -13.88 -4.57 18.82
N LEU A 66 -14.45 -4.98 19.95
CA LEU A 66 -14.46 -4.21 21.22
C LEU A 66 -13.48 -4.78 22.26
N THR A 67 -12.66 -5.75 21.87
CA THR A 67 -11.66 -6.35 22.75
C THR A 67 -10.30 -5.71 22.52
N PRO A 68 -9.34 -5.83 23.48
CA PRO A 68 -7.96 -5.39 23.26
C PRO A 68 -7.33 -5.99 21.99
N ALA A 69 -7.76 -7.19 21.58
CA ALA A 69 -7.27 -7.81 20.34
C ALA A 69 -7.66 -7.00 19.09
N GLY A 70 -8.83 -6.36 19.08
CA GLY A 70 -9.25 -5.45 18.01
C GLY A 70 -8.36 -4.22 17.93
N GLU A 71 -8.00 -3.63 19.07
CA GLU A 71 -7.10 -2.47 19.14
C GLU A 71 -5.69 -2.82 18.61
N TRP A 72 -5.13 -3.95 19.05
CA TRP A 72 -3.85 -4.45 18.53
C TRP A 72 -3.86 -4.71 17.02
N LEU A 73 -5.00 -5.11 16.45
CA LEU A 73 -5.13 -5.27 15.01
C LEU A 73 -4.99 -3.93 14.28
N ILE A 74 -5.58 -2.85 14.78
CA ILE A 74 -5.42 -1.50 14.20
C ILE A 74 -3.96 -1.06 14.30
N HIS A 75 -3.30 -1.31 15.44
CA HIS A 75 -1.88 -1.00 15.64
C HIS A 75 -0.97 -1.78 14.68
N ALA A 76 -1.33 -3.01 14.35
CA ALA A 76 -0.55 -3.86 13.45
C ALA A 76 -0.63 -3.41 11.98
N VAL A 77 -1.74 -2.80 11.52
CA VAL A 77 -1.93 -2.41 10.12
C VAL A 77 -0.80 -1.50 9.58
N PRO A 78 -0.44 -0.36 10.21
CA PRO A 78 0.63 0.50 9.72
C PRO A 78 2.03 -0.10 9.87
N VAL A 79 2.18 -1.28 10.49
CA VAL A 79 3.42 -2.06 10.50
C VAL A 79 3.42 -3.08 9.35
N LEU A 80 2.37 -3.89 9.29
CA LEU A 80 2.25 -5.03 8.38
C LEU A 80 2.16 -4.57 6.92
N VAL A 81 1.36 -3.55 6.62
CA VAL A 81 1.17 -3.09 5.24
C VAL A 81 2.49 -2.59 4.62
N PRO A 82 3.17 -1.57 5.18
CA PRO A 82 4.45 -1.14 4.62
C PRO A 82 5.54 -2.22 4.75
N GLY A 83 5.51 -3.06 5.78
CA GLY A 83 6.46 -4.18 5.91
C GLY A 83 6.33 -5.22 4.79
N LEU A 84 5.10 -5.60 4.44
CA LEU A 84 4.82 -6.49 3.31
C LEU A 84 5.21 -5.86 1.97
N ILE A 85 4.93 -4.57 1.78
CA ILE A 85 5.36 -3.83 0.59
C ILE A 85 6.89 -3.80 0.51
N ALA A 86 7.57 -3.48 1.60
CA ALA A 86 9.03 -3.49 1.67
C ALA A 86 9.60 -4.87 1.29
N ALA A 87 9.03 -5.95 1.82
CA ALA A 87 9.44 -7.31 1.50
C ALA A 87 9.25 -7.64 0.00
N LEU A 88 8.15 -7.18 -0.61
CA LEU A 88 7.90 -7.37 -2.04
C LEU A 88 8.96 -6.65 -2.90
N PHE A 89 9.22 -5.37 -2.61
CA PHE A 89 10.24 -4.59 -3.33
C PHE A 89 11.64 -5.15 -3.10
N ALA A 90 12.01 -5.46 -1.85
CA ALA A 90 13.30 -6.05 -1.50
C ALA A 90 13.52 -7.41 -2.18
N ARG A 91 12.48 -8.25 -2.28
CA ARG A 91 12.55 -9.52 -2.99
C ARG A 91 12.82 -9.33 -4.49
N SER A 92 12.23 -8.30 -5.12
CA SER A 92 12.48 -7.98 -6.53
C SER A 92 13.89 -7.46 -6.81
N LEU A 93 14.64 -7.03 -5.79
CA LEU A 93 16.02 -6.54 -5.91
C LEU A 93 17.09 -7.64 -5.83
N ARG A 94 16.69 -8.90 -5.57
CA ARG A 94 17.60 -10.04 -5.49
C ARG A 94 18.30 -10.27 -6.82
N SER A 95 19.50 -10.87 -6.77
CA SER A 95 20.24 -11.24 -7.98
C SER A 95 19.43 -12.25 -8.80
N GLY A 96 19.34 -12.04 -10.11
CA GLY A 96 18.54 -12.87 -11.03
C GLY A 96 17.06 -12.48 -11.15
N SER A 97 16.60 -11.45 -10.43
CA SER A 97 15.25 -10.91 -10.51
C SER A 97 15.23 -9.55 -11.21
N THR A 98 14.15 -9.25 -11.92
CA THR A 98 13.91 -7.90 -12.45
C THR A 98 13.28 -7.02 -11.35
N PRO A 99 13.82 -5.84 -11.00
CA PRO A 99 13.21 -4.96 -10.00
C PRO A 99 11.78 -4.58 -10.34
N LEU A 100 10.91 -4.46 -9.34
CA LEU A 100 9.47 -4.30 -9.56
C LEU A 100 9.15 -3.07 -10.42
N ILE A 101 9.80 -1.93 -10.16
CA ILE A 101 9.58 -0.70 -10.92
C ILE A 101 10.09 -0.84 -12.35
N THR A 102 11.16 -1.61 -12.58
CA THR A 102 11.64 -1.92 -13.93
C THR A 102 10.56 -2.66 -14.72
N ARG A 103 9.90 -3.66 -14.12
CA ARG A 103 8.81 -4.40 -14.78
C ARG A 103 7.66 -3.48 -15.18
N TYR A 104 7.26 -2.59 -14.27
CA TYR A 104 6.23 -1.59 -14.55
C TYR A 104 6.66 -0.64 -15.67
N ALA A 105 7.90 -0.13 -15.62
CA ALA A 105 8.43 0.77 -16.65
C ALA A 105 8.42 0.12 -18.04
N LEU A 106 8.87 -1.13 -18.15
CA LEU A 106 8.88 -1.87 -19.42
C LEU A 106 7.46 -2.16 -19.94
N GLU A 107 6.52 -2.55 -19.07
CA GLU A 107 5.12 -2.77 -19.46
C GLU A 107 4.46 -1.46 -19.93
N MET A 108 4.88 -0.31 -19.39
CA MET A 108 4.45 1.03 -19.81
C MET A 108 5.22 1.56 -21.04
N GLY A 109 6.00 0.71 -21.72
CA GLY A 109 6.68 1.07 -22.98
C GLY A 109 7.98 1.84 -22.83
N ALA A 110 8.62 1.81 -21.66
CA ALA A 110 9.99 2.31 -21.52
C ALA A 110 10.97 1.48 -22.35
N SER A 111 12.07 2.08 -22.79
CA SER A 111 13.13 1.34 -23.47
C SER A 111 13.77 0.28 -22.56
N ASP A 112 14.08 -0.89 -23.12
CA ASP A 112 14.90 -1.91 -22.46
C ASP A 112 16.38 -1.52 -22.56
N SER A 113 16.74 -0.48 -21.80
CA SER A 113 18.09 0.07 -21.76
C SER A 113 18.75 -0.10 -20.39
N PRO A 114 20.09 -0.24 -20.34
CA PRO A 114 20.82 -0.30 -19.07
C PRO A 114 20.58 0.92 -18.16
N ALA A 115 20.31 2.10 -18.76
CA ALA A 115 20.00 3.32 -18.03
C ALA A 115 18.66 3.21 -17.28
N VAL A 116 17.60 2.74 -17.97
CA VAL A 116 16.28 2.49 -17.35
C VAL A 116 16.40 1.46 -16.24
N HIS A 117 17.13 0.36 -16.47
CA HIS A 117 17.34 -0.68 -15.45
C HIS A 117 18.06 -0.15 -14.21
N ARG A 118 19.13 0.64 -14.38
CA ARG A 118 19.86 1.23 -13.25
C ARG A 118 19.00 2.21 -12.47
N TYR A 119 18.31 3.12 -13.16
CA TYR A 119 17.43 4.10 -12.53
C TYR A 119 16.30 3.43 -11.74
N THR A 120 15.52 2.57 -12.40
CA THR A 120 14.37 1.90 -11.78
C THR A 120 14.79 0.95 -10.64
N ARG A 121 15.98 0.37 -10.68
CA ARG A 121 16.54 -0.39 -9.55
C ARG A 121 16.81 0.49 -8.33
N ILE A 122 17.38 1.68 -8.52
CA ILE A 122 17.61 2.65 -7.44
C ILE A 122 16.28 3.07 -6.82
N ILE A 123 15.29 3.43 -7.66
CA ILE A 123 13.97 3.81 -7.17
C ILE A 123 13.31 2.63 -6.43
N THR A 124 13.43 1.40 -6.94
CA THR A 124 12.93 0.19 -6.25
C THR A 124 13.57 0.02 -4.86
N ALA A 125 14.87 0.30 -4.72
CA ALA A 125 15.58 0.27 -3.44
C ALA A 125 15.12 1.37 -2.48
N ILE A 126 14.86 2.58 -2.99
CA ILE A 126 14.31 3.68 -2.19
C ILE A 126 12.92 3.29 -1.66
N TRP A 127 12.06 2.72 -2.50
CA TRP A 127 10.75 2.21 -2.06
C TRP A 127 10.86 1.12 -1.00
N ALA A 128 11.73 0.11 -1.22
CA ALA A 128 11.95 -0.95 -0.23
C ALA A 128 12.40 -0.38 1.13
N SER A 129 13.37 0.53 1.11
CA SER A 129 13.97 1.10 2.32
C SER A 129 13.02 2.04 3.05
N THR A 130 12.28 2.87 2.30
CA THR A 130 11.28 3.78 2.87
C THR A 130 10.17 2.99 3.53
N CYS A 131 9.59 2.01 2.84
CA CYS A 131 8.55 1.16 3.41
C CYS A 131 9.05 0.37 4.63
N ALA A 132 10.29 -0.13 4.60
CA ALA A 132 10.88 -0.82 5.76
C ALA A 132 11.03 0.14 6.95
N LEU A 133 11.51 1.36 6.73
CA LEU A 133 11.64 2.37 7.77
C LEU A 133 10.27 2.75 8.35
N LEU A 134 9.25 2.96 7.51
CA LEU A 134 7.89 3.25 7.97
C LEU A 134 7.33 2.12 8.84
N ALA A 135 7.56 0.86 8.45
CA ALA A 135 7.15 -0.31 9.23
C ALA A 135 7.85 -0.35 10.59
N LEU A 136 9.17 -0.12 10.64
CA LEU A 136 9.95 -0.11 11.88
C LEU A 136 9.55 1.04 12.80
N VAL A 137 9.38 2.25 12.25
CA VAL A 137 8.92 3.43 13.01
C VAL A 137 7.52 3.17 13.55
N SER A 138 6.62 2.63 12.73
CA SER A 138 5.25 2.33 13.15
C SER A 138 5.23 1.27 14.24
N ALA A 139 6.09 0.24 14.16
CA ALA A 139 6.22 -0.78 15.19
C ALA A 139 6.75 -0.18 16.52
N GLY A 140 7.77 0.68 16.45
CA GLY A 140 8.26 1.40 17.62
C GLY A 140 7.19 2.29 18.25
N LEU A 141 6.44 3.05 17.44
CA LEU A 141 5.35 3.88 17.92
C LEU A 141 4.23 3.05 18.56
N SER A 142 3.88 1.91 17.98
CA SER A 142 2.85 1.02 18.54
C SER A 142 3.23 0.44 19.91
N LEU A 143 4.53 0.30 20.20
CA LEU A 143 5.01 -0.28 21.46
C LEU A 143 5.32 0.76 22.53
N PHE A 144 5.79 1.95 22.14
CA PHE A 144 6.40 2.90 23.08
C PHE A 144 5.75 4.28 23.10
N ALA A 145 4.95 4.65 22.09
CA ALA A 145 4.39 5.99 22.00
C ALA A 145 2.92 6.04 22.48
N PRO A 146 2.45 7.21 22.94
CA PRO A 146 1.02 7.41 23.20
C PRO A 146 0.18 7.17 21.93
N THR A 147 -1.02 6.62 22.10
CA THR A 147 -1.93 6.25 20.99
C THR A 147 -2.24 7.43 20.06
N THR A 148 -2.31 8.66 20.59
CA THR A 148 -2.51 9.87 19.79
C THR A 148 -1.35 10.16 18.84
N VAL A 149 -0.11 10.03 19.31
CA VAL A 149 1.11 10.19 18.50
C VAL A 149 1.19 9.10 17.44
N TRP A 150 0.94 7.85 17.85
CA TRP A 150 0.87 6.72 16.92
C TRP A 150 -0.18 6.95 15.83
N ALA A 151 -1.39 7.39 16.17
CA ALA A 151 -2.46 7.60 15.20
C ALA A 151 -2.08 8.64 14.14
N VAL A 152 -1.52 9.78 14.55
CA VAL A 152 -1.12 10.85 13.62
C VAL A 152 0.08 10.44 12.76
N VAL A 153 1.11 9.84 13.36
CA VAL A 153 2.35 9.54 12.64
C VAL A 153 2.20 8.28 11.80
N ALA A 154 1.76 7.16 12.38
CA ALA A 154 1.67 5.87 11.69
C ALA A 154 0.56 5.82 10.63
N ASN A 155 -0.51 6.63 10.78
CA ASN A 155 -1.61 6.67 9.81
C ASN A 155 -1.67 7.96 8.99
N GLY A 156 -1.16 9.09 9.48
CA GLY A 156 -1.06 10.32 8.69
C GLY A 156 0.23 10.40 7.89
N LEU A 157 1.37 10.40 8.58
CA LEU A 157 2.68 10.64 7.97
C LEU A 157 3.09 9.51 6.99
N ASN A 158 2.78 8.25 7.30
CA ASN A 158 3.05 7.13 6.39
C ASN A 158 2.42 7.35 5.00
N TYR A 159 1.14 7.74 4.97
CA TYR A 159 0.42 7.98 3.71
C TYR A 159 0.96 9.21 2.98
N LEU A 160 1.30 10.26 3.73
CA LEU A 160 1.91 11.46 3.15
C LEU A 160 3.26 11.13 2.50
N LEU A 161 4.14 10.40 3.18
CA LEU A 161 5.46 10.03 2.66
C LEU A 161 5.37 9.11 1.45
N LEU A 162 4.48 8.11 1.46
CA LEU A 162 4.27 7.25 0.30
C LEU A 162 3.70 8.05 -0.88
N GLY A 163 2.77 8.97 -0.62
CA GLY A 163 2.22 9.88 -1.62
C GLY A 163 3.30 10.77 -2.24
N VAL A 164 4.14 11.41 -1.40
CA VAL A 164 5.25 12.25 -1.86
C VAL A 164 6.26 11.44 -2.65
N LEU A 165 6.65 10.25 -2.19
CA LEU A 165 7.59 9.39 -2.89
C LEU A 165 7.08 9.03 -4.29
N PHE A 166 5.79 8.74 -4.42
CA PHE A 166 5.14 8.48 -5.69
C PHE A 166 5.06 9.73 -6.58
N MET A 167 4.71 10.89 -6.01
CA MET A 167 4.66 12.16 -6.75
C MET A 167 6.04 12.60 -7.26
N LEU A 168 7.11 12.30 -6.52
CA LEU A 168 8.48 12.61 -6.90
C LEU A 168 9.02 11.67 -7.98
N GLU A 169 8.49 10.45 -8.12
CA GLU A 169 8.95 9.50 -9.12
C GLU A 169 8.83 10.05 -10.56
N TYR A 170 7.70 10.70 -10.88
CA TYR A 170 7.44 11.25 -12.21
C TYR A 170 8.45 12.34 -12.64
N PRO A 171 8.68 13.42 -11.85
CA PRO A 171 9.66 14.43 -12.20
C PRO A 171 11.10 13.89 -12.15
N LEU A 172 11.41 12.95 -11.25
CA LEU A 172 12.72 12.29 -11.25
C LEU A 172 12.93 11.49 -12.54
N ARG A 173 11.91 10.80 -13.05
CA ARG A 173 11.98 10.09 -14.33
C ARG A 173 12.25 11.07 -15.48
N ALA A 174 11.59 12.23 -15.49
CA ALA A 174 11.83 13.27 -16.48
C ALA A 174 13.26 13.83 -16.42
N ARG A 175 13.87 13.90 -15.22
CA ARG A 175 15.23 14.42 -15.04
C ARG A 175 16.33 13.42 -15.39
N PHE A 176 16.15 12.15 -15.00
CA PHE A 176 17.18 11.11 -15.14
C PHE A 176 17.05 10.27 -16.42
N LEU A 177 15.89 10.30 -17.09
CA LEU A 177 15.61 9.59 -18.33
C LEU A 177 14.94 10.55 -19.35
N PRO A 178 15.65 11.60 -19.82
CA PRO A 178 15.07 12.63 -20.68
C PRO A 178 14.63 12.14 -22.07
N ASP A 179 15.28 11.07 -22.55
CA ASP A 179 15.10 10.46 -23.88
C ASP A 179 13.93 9.47 -23.95
N GLU A 180 13.33 9.13 -22.81
CA GLU A 180 12.17 8.23 -22.78
C GLU A 180 10.89 8.94 -23.22
N PRO A 181 10.00 8.26 -23.97
CA PRO A 181 8.72 8.82 -24.38
C PRO A 181 7.88 9.22 -23.16
N ARG A 182 7.38 10.45 -23.18
CA ARG A 182 6.61 11.04 -22.07
C ARG A 182 5.15 11.09 -22.43
N GLU A 183 4.35 10.38 -21.67
CA GLU A 183 2.94 10.73 -21.54
C GLU A 183 2.75 11.62 -20.31
N GLY A 184 1.74 12.49 -20.31
CA GLY A 184 1.46 13.37 -19.17
C GLY A 184 1.21 12.58 -17.87
N PHE A 185 1.40 13.21 -16.71
CA PHE A 185 1.24 12.57 -15.40
C PHE A 185 -0.08 11.80 -15.22
N VAL A 186 -1.18 12.34 -15.76
CA VAL A 186 -2.50 11.68 -15.72
C VAL A 186 -2.53 10.43 -16.60
N ALA A 187 -1.88 10.46 -17.76
CA ALA A 187 -1.76 9.31 -18.63
C ALA A 187 -0.86 8.22 -18.01
N TYR A 188 0.23 8.61 -17.34
CA TYR A 188 1.03 7.70 -16.50
C TYR A 188 0.18 7.00 -15.43
N LEU A 189 -0.63 7.76 -14.67
CA LEU A 189 -1.55 7.19 -13.68
C LEU A 189 -2.58 6.25 -14.30
N MET A 190 -3.12 6.60 -15.48
CA MET A 190 -4.08 5.76 -16.20
C MET A 190 -3.45 4.47 -16.72
N GLN A 191 -2.20 4.52 -17.21
CA GLN A 191 -1.46 3.33 -17.61
C GLN A 191 -1.15 2.44 -16.40
N LEU A 192 -0.68 3.03 -15.30
CA LEU A 192 -0.39 2.29 -14.07
C LEU A 192 -1.64 1.59 -13.55
N ALA A 193 -2.81 2.25 -13.58
CA ALA A 193 -4.08 1.65 -13.16
C ALA A 193 -4.60 0.53 -14.09
N ARG A 194 -4.13 0.49 -15.34
CA ARG A 194 -4.47 -0.54 -16.33
C ARG A 194 -3.45 -1.69 -16.36
N ALA A 195 -2.26 -1.49 -15.81
CA ALA A 195 -1.22 -2.50 -15.77
C ALA A 195 -1.71 -3.76 -15.01
N ASP A 196 -1.41 -4.94 -15.55
CA ASP A 196 -1.78 -6.20 -14.88
C ASP A 196 -0.85 -6.47 -13.69
N HIS A 197 -1.21 -5.89 -12.55
CA HIS A 197 -0.47 -6.03 -11.30
C HIS A 197 -0.24 -7.50 -10.91
N ARG A 198 -1.15 -8.42 -11.24
CA ARG A 198 -1.02 -9.84 -10.85
C ARG A 198 0.11 -10.52 -11.62
N ARG A 199 0.23 -10.22 -12.90
CA ARG A 199 1.30 -10.73 -13.76
C ARG A 199 2.65 -10.18 -13.30
N LEU A 200 2.72 -8.88 -13.06
CA LEU A 200 3.96 -8.18 -12.70
C LEU A 200 4.51 -8.59 -11.33
N LEU A 201 3.63 -8.90 -10.36
CA LEU A 201 4.03 -9.37 -9.03
C LEU A 201 4.49 -10.84 -9.00
N ARG A 202 4.14 -11.64 -10.02
CA ARG A 202 4.45 -13.08 -10.09
C ARG A 202 5.72 -13.41 -10.88
N GLN A 203 6.21 -12.49 -11.70
CA GLN A 203 7.47 -12.69 -12.41
C GLN A 203 8.62 -12.79 -11.38
N PRO A 204 9.55 -13.74 -11.53
CA PRO A 204 10.74 -13.81 -10.68
C PRO A 204 11.63 -12.59 -10.89
#